data_AF-A0A923B5I6-F1
#
_entry.id   AF-A0A923B5I6-F1
#
_cell.length_a   1.000
_cell.length_b   1.000
_cell.length_c   1.000
_cell.angle_alpha   90.00
_cell.angle_beta   90.00
_cell.angle_gamma   90.00
#
_symmetry.space_group_name_H-M   'P 1'
#
loop_
_entity.id
_entity.type
_entity.pdbx_description
1 polymer ?
#
loop_
_entity_poly.entity_id
_entity_poly.type
_entity_poly.pdbx_seq_one_letter_code
_entity_poly.pdbx_strand_id
1 'polypeptide(L)'
;MDLFRIGMLAQDDFGGDAGAAAGGAAAFVILLIQLAVVVLIVAGLWKMFAKAGKPGWAAIVPIYNMIVMLEIIGRPLWWIL
;
A
#
# COMPACT_ATOMS: atom_id res chain seq x y z
N MET A 1 -36.42 -12.09 37.74
CA MET A 1 -35.54 -12.14 36.55
C MET A 1 -36.08 -13.21 35.61
N ASP A 2 -36.87 -12.79 34.64
CA ASP A 2 -37.45 -13.59 33.57
C ASP A 2 -36.40 -13.89 32.49
N LEU A 3 -36.47 -15.08 31.89
CA LEU A 3 -35.50 -15.61 30.92
C LEU A 3 -35.24 -14.67 29.74
N PHE A 4 -36.21 -13.84 29.39
CA PHE A 4 -36.08 -12.82 28.35
C PHE A 4 -35.00 -11.77 28.71
N ARG A 5 -34.95 -11.34 29.98
CA ARG A 5 -33.93 -10.40 30.46
C ARG A 5 -32.55 -11.05 30.59
N ILE A 6 -32.50 -12.34 30.93
CA ILE A 6 -31.23 -13.09 31.00
C ILE A 6 -30.65 -13.30 29.59
N GLY A 7 -31.49 -13.61 28.60
CA GLY A 7 -31.07 -13.74 27.20
C GLY A 7 -30.61 -12.42 26.58
N MET A 8 -31.24 -11.30 26.97
CA MET A 8 -30.81 -9.96 26.55
C MET A 8 -29.43 -9.62 27.10
N LEU A 9 -29.21 -9.78 28.42
CA LEU A 9 -27.91 -9.50 29.05
C LEU A 9 -26.77 -10.36 28.48
N ALA A 10 -27.07 -11.62 28.11
CA ALA A 10 -26.07 -12.50 27.49
C ALA A 10 -25.69 -12.09 26.06
N GLN A 11 -26.54 -11.35 25.33
CA GLN A 11 -26.23 -10.86 23.98
C GLN A 11 -25.33 -9.61 24.02
N ASP A 12 -25.39 -8.85 25.11
CA ASP A 12 -24.57 -7.66 25.36
C ASP A 12 -23.11 -8.03 25.68
N ASP A 13 -22.87 -9.19 26.30
CA ASP A 13 -21.54 -9.66 26.75
C ASP A 13 -20.60 -10.12 25.61
N PHE A 14 -21.14 -10.43 24.42
CA PHE A 14 -20.36 -10.80 23.23
C PHE A 14 -20.33 -9.70 22.15
N GLY A 15 -20.79 -8.49 22.51
CA GLY A 15 -20.92 -7.36 21.61
C GLY A 15 -19.58 -6.87 21.03
N GLY A 16 -19.39 -7.13 19.73
CA GLY A 16 -19.08 -6.09 18.72
C GLY A 16 -17.71 -5.40 18.71
N ASP A 17 -16.99 -5.31 19.82
CA ASP A 17 -16.04 -4.20 20.00
C ASP A 17 -14.58 -4.66 19.91
N ALA A 18 -14.31 -5.89 20.33
CA ALA A 18 -12.97 -6.48 20.28
C ALA A 18 -12.51 -6.77 18.84
N GLY A 19 -13.43 -7.15 17.95
CA GLY A 19 -13.14 -7.43 16.53
C GLY A 19 -12.88 -6.17 15.71
N ALA A 20 -13.62 -5.09 15.99
CA ALA A 20 -13.48 -3.82 15.28
C ALA A 20 -12.20 -3.07 15.66
N ALA A 21 -11.84 -3.07 16.95
CA ALA A 21 -10.60 -2.44 17.44
C ALA A 21 -9.34 -3.22 17.03
N ALA A 22 -9.38 -4.55 17.06
CA ALA A 22 -8.27 -5.40 16.61
C ALA A 22 -8.04 -5.31 15.09
N GLY A 23 -9.12 -5.20 14.30
CA GLY A 23 -9.04 -5.00 12.85
C GLY A 23 -8.44 -3.64 12.47
N GLY A 24 -8.82 -2.57 13.17
CA GLY A 24 -8.36 -1.21 12.89
C GLY A 24 -6.86 -0.99 13.13
N ALA A 25 -6.35 -1.47 14.26
CA ALA A 25 -4.92 -1.32 14.60
C ALA A 25 -4.02 -2.13 13.67
N ALA A 26 -4.40 -3.38 13.37
CA ALA A 26 -3.66 -4.22 12.43
C ALA A 26 -3.67 -3.65 11.02
N ALA A 27 -4.83 -3.18 10.52
CA ALA A 27 -4.94 -2.54 9.23
C ALA A 27 -4.09 -1.27 9.13
N PHE A 28 -4.03 -0.46 10.20
CA PHE A 28 -3.21 0.74 10.24
C PHE A 28 -1.70 0.41 10.16
N VAL A 29 -1.24 -0.60 10.91
CA VAL A 29 0.17 -1.05 10.85
C VAL A 29 0.52 -1.59 9.47
N ILE A 30 -0.38 -2.38 8.85
CA ILE A 30 -0.20 -2.88 7.48
C ILE A 30 -0.08 -1.72 6.48
N LEU A 31 -0.91 -0.68 6.60
CA LEU A 31 -0.83 0.51 5.74
C LEU A 31 0.50 1.25 5.90
N LEU A 32 1.01 1.41 7.13
CA LEU A 32 2.31 2.04 7.37
C LEU A 32 3.47 1.26 6.76
N ILE A 33 3.46 -0.07 6.89
CA ILE A 33 4.47 -0.94 6.27
C ILE A 33 4.39 -0.82 4.75
N GLN A 34 3.19 -0.85 4.18
CA GLN A 34 3.01 -0.72 2.73
C GLN A 34 3.51 0.62 2.21
N LEU A 35 3.22 1.72 2.92
CA LEU A 35 3.74 3.05 2.59
C LEU A 35 5.28 3.09 2.66
N ALA A 36 5.88 2.52 3.70
CA ALA A 36 7.34 2.45 3.84
C ALA A 36 7.98 1.67 2.68
N VAL A 37 7.40 0.53 2.29
CA VAL A 37 7.86 -0.26 1.15
C VAL A 37 7.78 0.53 -0.15
N VAL A 38 6.67 1.23 -0.41
CA VAL A 38 6.53 2.08 -1.61
C VAL A 38 7.60 3.16 -1.65
N VAL A 39 7.85 3.84 -0.54
CA VAL A 39 8.89 4.88 -0.46
C VAL A 39 10.28 4.30 -0.73
N LEU A 40 10.60 3.12 -0.19
CA LEU A 40 11.88 2.44 -0.44
C LEU A 40 12.05 2.05 -1.92
N ILE A 41 11.00 1.53 -2.56
CA ILE A 41 11.01 1.19 -3.99
C ILE A 41 11.25 2.44 -4.84
N VAL A 42 10.50 3.52 -4.58
CA VAL A 42 10.63 4.79 -5.32
C VAL A 42 12.03 5.38 -5.12
N ALA A 43 12.59 5.34 -3.90
CA ALA A 43 13.95 5.81 -3.64
C ALA A 43 15.01 4.99 -4.39
N GLY A 44 14.82 3.66 -4.49
CA GLY A 44 15.68 2.77 -5.27
C GLY A 44 15.64 3.09 -6.76
N LEU A 45 14.44 3.23 -7.33
CA LEU A 45 14.23 3.61 -8.73
C LEU A 45 14.80 5.00 -9.03
N TRP A 46 14.62 5.97 -8.13
CA TRP A 46 15.18 7.31 -8.29
C TRP A 46 16.71 7.25 -8.42
N LYS A 47 17.39 6.49 -7.54
CA LYS A 47 18.84 6.32 -7.61
C LYS A 47 19.29 5.62 -8.90
N MET A 48 18.54 4.62 -9.35
CA MET A 48 18.79 3.93 -10.62
C MET A 48 18.70 4.88 -11.81
N PHE A 49 17.62 5.68 -11.89
CA PHE A 49 17.40 6.65 -12.95
C PHE A 49 18.46 7.75 -12.94
N ALA A 50 18.80 8.27 -11.77
CA ALA A 50 19.87 9.25 -11.62
C ALA A 50 21.22 8.71 -12.13
N LYS A 51 21.53 7.43 -11.86
CA LYS A 51 22.75 6.78 -12.37
C LYS A 51 22.75 6.59 -13.89
N ALA A 52 21.57 6.47 -14.49
CA ALA A 52 21.39 6.42 -15.93
C ALA A 52 21.26 7.81 -16.60
N GLY A 53 21.48 8.90 -15.86
CA GLY A 53 21.35 10.27 -16.37
C GLY A 53 19.92 10.72 -16.64
N LYS A 54 18.93 10.04 -16.05
CA LYS A 54 17.50 10.30 -16.21
C LYS A 54 16.92 10.96 -14.95
N PRO A 55 15.84 11.75 -15.08
CA PRO A 55 15.19 12.37 -13.93
C PRO A 55 14.59 11.32 -13.00
N GLY A 56 15.02 11.30 -11.74
CA GLY A 56 14.54 10.28 -10.81
C GLY A 56 13.09 10.43 -10.35
N TRP A 57 12.49 11.61 -10.49
CA TRP A 57 11.04 11.80 -10.28
C TRP A 57 10.20 11.00 -11.28
N ALA A 58 10.79 10.56 -12.41
CA ALA A 58 10.14 9.65 -13.34
C ALA A 58 9.74 8.31 -12.70
N ALA A 59 10.31 7.96 -11.55
CA ALA A 59 9.93 6.77 -10.78
C ALA A 59 8.49 6.80 -10.26
N ILE A 60 7.90 8.00 -10.12
CA ILE A 60 6.58 8.19 -9.48
C ILE A 60 5.43 8.11 -10.51
N VAL A 61 5.67 8.56 -11.75
CA VAL A 61 4.63 8.65 -12.77
C VAL A 61 4.58 7.33 -13.56
N PRO A 62 3.48 6.55 -13.53
CA PRO A 62 3.47 5.17 -14.06
C PRO A 62 3.84 5.07 -15.55
N ILE A 63 3.25 5.91 -16.40
CA ILE A 63 3.52 5.90 -17.84
C ILE A 63 4.94 6.40 -18.15
N TYR A 64 5.36 7.48 -17.48
CA TYR A 64 6.68 8.06 -17.72
C TYR A 64 7.81 7.17 -17.19
N ASN A 65 7.58 6.44 -16.09
CA ASN A 65 8.49 5.42 -15.58
C ASN A 65 8.82 4.37 -16.65
N MET A 66 7.81 3.84 -17.35
CA MET A 66 7.99 2.85 -18.40
C MET A 66 8.77 3.40 -19.60
N ILE A 67 8.44 4.63 -20.03
CA ILE A 67 9.16 5.32 -21.11
C ILE A 67 10.65 5.48 -20.75
N VAL A 68 10.94 6.04 -19.57
CA VAL A 68 12.31 6.25 -19.10
C VAL A 68 13.05 4.92 -18.96
N MET A 69 12.39 3.87 -18.49
CA MET A 69 13.01 2.56 -18.37
C MET A 69 13.38 1.96 -19.74
N LEU A 70 12.54 2.12 -20.76
CA LEU A 70 12.88 1.73 -22.13
C LEU A 70 14.04 2.54 -22.70
N GLU A 71 14.08 3.85 -22.43
CA GLU A 71 15.21 4.69 -22.80
C GLU A 71 16.52 4.25 -22.14
N ILE A 72 16.49 3.83 -20.87
CA ILE A 72 17.65 3.30 -20.15
C ILE A 72 18.12 1.97 -20.74
N ILE A 73 17.20 1.09 -21.14
CA ILE A 73 17.50 -0.22 -21.73
C ILE A 73 17.87 -0.10 -23.23
N GLY A 74 17.69 1.07 -23.84
CA GLY A 74 17.95 1.31 -25.26
C GLY A 74 16.98 0.58 -26.19
N ARG A 75 15.74 0.38 -25.74
CA ARG A 75 14.68 -0.28 -26.50
C ARG A 75 13.69 0.76 -27.04
N PRO A 76 13.07 0.50 -28.20
CA PRO A 76 12.12 1.44 -28.79
C PRO A 76 10.78 1.47 -28.03
N LEU A 77 10.13 2.63 -28.01
CA LEU A 77 8.94 2.92 -27.19
C LEU A 77 7.68 2.14 -27.58
N TRP A 78 7.62 1.59 -28.80
CA TRP A 78 6.48 0.82 -29.29
C TRP A 78 6.26 -0.52 -28.56
N TRP A 79 7.16 -0.93 -27.66
CA TRP A 79 6.95 -2.08 -26.76
C TRP A 79 5.95 -1.80 -25.61
N ILE A 80 5.52 -0.55 -25.41
CA ILE A 80 4.46 -0.20 -24.46
C ILE A 80 3.06 -0.41 -25.06
N LEU A 81 2.94 -0.49 -26.40
CA LEU A 81 1.66 -0.58 -27.14
C LEU A 81 1.15 -2.02 -27.28
#